data_AF-A0A809WXY0-F1
#
_entry.id   AF-A0A809WXY0-F1
#
_cell.length_a   1.000
_cell.length_b   1.000
_cell.length_c   1.000
_cell.angle_alpha   90.00
_cell.angle_beta   90.00
_cell.angle_gamma   90.00
#
_symmetry.space_group_name_H-M   'P 1'
#
loop_
_entity.id
_entity.type
_entity.pdbx_description
1 polymer ?
#
loop_
_entity_poly.entity_id
_entity_poly.type
_entity_poly.pdbx_seq_one_letter_code
_entity_poly.pdbx_strand_id
1 'polypeptide(L)' 'MKITLANAEAALDEVRRDADKLHSRELREAIAAYIETQREAIKALRRKMN' A
#
# COMPACT_ATOMS: atom_id res chain seq x y z
N MET A 1 -8.00 -3.55 16.93
CA MET A 1 -7.57 -4.60 15.97
C MET A 1 -6.04 -4.59 15.90
N LYS A 2 -5.34 -5.71 16.14
CA LYS A 2 -3.90 -5.77 15.83
C LYS A 2 -3.78 -5.85 14.31
N ILE A 3 -3.21 -4.82 13.69
CA ILE A 3 -2.94 -4.84 12.24
C ILE A 3 -1.75 -5.77 12.04
N THR A 4 -1.98 -6.90 11.40
CA THR A 4 -0.91 -7.80 10.94
C THR A 4 -0.28 -7.25 9.66
N LEU A 5 0.93 -7.69 9.32
CA LEU A 5 1.55 -7.30 8.03
C LEU A 5 0.65 -7.69 6.85
N ALA A 6 -0.06 -8.82 6.92
CA ALA A 6 -1.03 -9.23 5.90
C ALA A 6 -2.23 -8.27 5.79
N ASN A 7 -2.74 -7.76 6.92
CA ASN A 7 -3.82 -6.77 6.91
C ASN A 7 -3.35 -5.44 6.31
N ALA A 8 -2.09 -5.06 6.53
CA ALA A 8 -1.51 -3.87 5.92
C ALA A 8 -1.34 -4.02 4.40
N GLU A 9 -0.92 -5.20 3.92
CA GLU A 9 -0.85 -5.51 2.48
C GLU A 9 -2.24 -5.42 1.82
N ALA A 10 -3.26 -6.02 2.45
CA ALA A 10 -4.64 -5.97 1.95
C ALA A 10 -5.20 -4.53 1.89
N ALA A 11 -4.91 -3.71 2.90
CA ALA A 11 -5.33 -2.31 2.92
C ALA A 11 -4.70 -1.50 1.77
N LEU A 12 -3.42 -1.75 1.43
CA LEU A 12 -2.79 -1.11 0.28
C LEU A 12 -3.44 -1.50 -1.06
N ASP A 13 -3.89 -2.76 -1.18
CA ASP A 13 -4.62 -3.21 -2.37
C ASP A 13 -6.03 -2.61 -2.49
N GLU A 14 -6.69 -2.33 -1.36
CA GLU A 14 -7.94 -1.57 -1.33
C GLU A 14 -7.72 -0.12 -1.76
N VAL A 15 -6.72 0.56 -1.19
CA VAL A 15 -6.38 1.94 -1.57
C VAL A 15 -6.03 2.04 -3.06
N ARG A 16 -5.33 1.05 -3.62
CA ARG A 16 -5.03 1.01 -5.08
C ARG A 16 -6.32 0.95 -5.91
N ARG A 17 -7.26 0.07 -5.54
CA ARG A 17 -8.55 -0.08 -6.25
C ARG A 17 -9.41 1.17 -6.18
N ASP A 18 -9.36 1.90 -5.07
CA ASP A 18 -10.07 3.16 -4.93
C ASP A 18 -9.37 4.30 -5.69
N ALA A 19 -8.04 4.31 -5.69
CA ALA A 19 -7.27 5.25 -6.50
C ALA A 19 -7.56 5.09 -8.00
N ASP A 20 -7.73 3.87 -8.50
CA ASP A 20 -8.05 3.61 -9.91
C ASP A 20 -9.38 4.26 -10.37
N LYS A 21 -10.29 4.57 -9.44
CA LYS A 21 -11.56 5.28 -9.71
C LYS A 21 -11.39 6.80 -9.81
N LEU A 22 -10.23 7.34 -9.42
CA LEU A 22 -9.97 8.77 -9.44
C LEU A 22 -9.79 9.27 -10.88
N HIS A 23 -10.42 10.39 -11.18
CA HIS A 23 -10.33 11.03 -12.49
C HIS A 23 -8.99 11.76 -12.68
N SER A 24 -8.39 12.25 -11.60
CA SER A 24 -7.09 12.91 -11.64
C SER A 24 -5.97 11.90 -11.85
N ARG A 25 -5.21 12.07 -12.93
CA ARG A 25 -4.03 11.24 -13.23
C ARG A 25 -2.88 11.49 -12.26
N GLU A 26 -2.60 12.75 -11.95
CA GLU A 26 -1.51 13.13 -11.03
C GLU A 26 -1.74 12.53 -9.63
N LEU A 27 -2.98 12.57 -9.15
CA LEU A 27 -3.32 11.98 -7.86
C LEU A 27 -3.20 10.45 -7.87
N ARG A 28 -3.59 9.78 -8.97
CA ARG A 28 -3.38 8.34 -9.14
C ARG A 28 -1.90 7.96 -9.10
N GLU A 29 -1.06 8.71 -9.81
CA GLU A 29 0.38 8.46 -9.84
C GLU A 29 1.03 8.69 -8.46
N ALA A 30 0.62 9.74 -7.74
CA ALA A 30 1.09 10.02 -6.39
C ALA A 30 0.71 8.89 -5.40
N ILE A 31 -0.54 8.41 -5.47
CA ILE A 31 -1.00 7.30 -4.62
C ILE A 31 -0.26 6.00 -4.97
N ALA A 32 -0.04 5.71 -6.25
CA ALA A 32 0.71 4.53 -6.67
C ALA A 32 2.15 4.55 -6.14
N ALA A 33 2.85 5.68 -6.26
CA ALA A 33 4.20 5.83 -5.72
C ALA A 33 4.25 5.64 -4.19
N TYR A 34 3.26 6.17 -3.48
CA TYR A 34 3.16 5.99 -2.03
C TYR A 34 2.89 4.54 -1.64
N ILE A 35 2.00 3.83 -2.35
CA ILE A 35 1.72 2.41 -2.12
C ILE A 35 2.97 1.55 -2.29
N GLU A 36 3.78 1.80 -3.31
CA GLU A 36 5.02 1.04 -3.52
C GLU A 36 6.04 1.27 -2.40
N THR A 37 6.15 2.52 -1.92
CA THR A 37 6.99 2.85 -0.75
C THR A 37 6.56 2.07 0.49
N GLN A 38 5.24 1.98 0.73
CA GLN A 38 4.68 1.24 1.86
C GLN A 38 4.87 -0.28 1.73
N ARG A 39 4.78 -0.83 0.51
CA ARG A 39 5.05 -2.26 0.25
C ARG A 39 6.49 -2.64 0.58
N GLU A 40 7.46 -1.82 0.17
CA GLU A 40 8.86 -2.08 0.51
C GLU A 40 9.14 -1.94 2.01
N ALA A 41 8.48 -1.01 2.71
CA ALA A 41 8.54 -0.92 4.17
C ALA A 41 7.99 -2.19 4.85
N ILE A 42 6.83 -2.70 4.41
CA ILE A 42 6.24 -3.94 4.92
C ILE A 42 7.17 -5.14 4.68
N LYS A 43 7.75 -5.24 3.48
CA LYS A 43 8.70 -6.30 3.13
C LYS A 43 9.97 -6.24 3.98
N ALA A 44 10.49 -5.05 4.25
CA ALA A 44 11.62 -4.84 5.16
C ALA A 44 11.28 -5.27 6.59
N LEU A 45 10.09 -4.94 7.08
CA LEU A 45 9.61 -5.41 8.39
C LEU A 45 9.49 -6.93 8.43
N ARG A 46 8.93 -7.55 7.38
CA ARG A 46 8.81 -9.01 7.27
C ARG A 46 10.16 -9.71 7.35
N ARG A 47 11.20 -9.14 6.72
CA ARG A 47 12.58 -9.65 6.79
C ARG A 47 13.23 -9.52 8.17
N LYS A 48 12.81 -8.56 9.00
CA LYS A 48 13.31 -8.41 10.37
C LYS A 48 12.62 -9.34 11.38
N MET A 49 11.44 -9.84 11.03
CA MET A 49 10.62 -10.71 11.87
C MET A 49 10.82 -12.21 11.59
N ASN A 50 11.45 -12.53 10.45
CA ASN A 50 11.94 -13.87 10.09
C ASN A 50 13.41 -13.99 10.48
#